data_AF-A0A0K0E8J0-F1
#
_entry.id   AF-A0A0K0E8J0-F1
#
_cell.length_a   1.000
_cell.length_b   1.000
_cell.length_c   1.000
_cell.angle_alpha   90.00
_cell.angle_beta   90.00
_cell.angle_gamma   90.00
#
_symmetry.space_group_name_H-M   'P 1'
#
loop_
_entity.id
_entity.type
_entity.pdbx_description
1 polymer ?
#
loop_
_entity_poly.entity_id
_entity_poly.type
_entity_poly.pdbx_seq_one_letter_code
_entity_poly.pdbx_strand_id
1 'polypeptide(L)' 'MAPKSKYVIVRLASVISGTTKIWVRQRADPKFKGVFFDPAIGKDALFEELQKVKGKSALSSKVKNMYNLT' A
#
# COMPACT_ATOMS: atom_id res chain seq x y z
N MET A 1 6.05 -22.59 9.49
CA MET A 1 5.64 -21.26 9.02
C MET A 1 6.14 -21.10 7.59
N ALA A 2 5.28 -20.77 6.63
CA ALA A 2 5.73 -20.48 5.27
C ALA A 2 6.71 -19.28 5.29
N PRO A 3 7.77 -19.28 4.47
CA PRO A 3 8.73 -18.18 4.43
C PRO A 3 8.02 -16.86 4.11
N LYS A 4 8.30 -15.80 4.88
CA LYS A 4 7.78 -14.47 4.56
C LYS A 4 8.42 -13.99 3.25
N SER A 5 7.61 -13.44 2.34
CA SER A 5 8.10 -12.88 1.08
C SER A 5 9.14 -11.77 1.31
N LYS A 6 10.17 -11.71 0.46
CA LYS A 6 11.21 -10.66 0.47
C LYS A 6 10.61 -9.26 0.23
N TYR A 7 9.59 -9.18 -0.62
CA TYR A 7 8.93 -7.93 -0.99
C TYR A 7 7.54 -7.82 -0.38
N VAL A 8 7.09 -6.56 -0.18
CA VAL A 8 5.74 -6.22 0.29
C VAL A 8 5.13 -5.15 -0.61
N ILE A 9 3.82 -5.26 -0.83
CA ILE A 9 3.03 -4.26 -1.55
C ILE A 9 2.51 -3.26 -0.52
N VAL A 10 2.72 -1.97 -0.80
CA VAL A 10 2.32 -0.86 0.06
C VAL A 10 1.51 0.16 -0.72
N ARG A 11 0.64 0.88 -0.02
CA ARG A 11 -0.06 2.04 -0.53
C ARG A 11 0.69 3.29 -0.06
N LEU A 12 1.13 4.10 -1.01
CA LEU A 12 1.63 5.44 -0.77
C LEU A 12 0.46 6.43 -0.89
N ALA A 13 0.53 7.54 -0.17
CA ALA A 13 -0.41 8.64 -0.28
C ALA A 13 0.36 9.96 -0.46
N SER A 14 -0.11 10.82 -1.36
CA SER A 14 0.36 12.19 -1.48
C SER A 14 0.14 12.91 -0.16
N VAL A 15 1.16 13.60 0.33
CA VAL A 15 1.08 14.40 1.56
C VAL A 15 0.14 15.60 1.38
N ILE A 16 -0.10 16.03 0.13
CA ILE A 16 -0.91 17.20 -0.18
C ILE A 16 -2.38 16.83 -0.42
N SER A 17 -2.66 15.98 -1.42
CA SER A 17 -4.04 15.68 -1.84
C SER A 17 -4.60 14.39 -1.24
N GLY A 18 -3.75 13.52 -0.68
CA GLY A 18 -4.13 12.16 -0.31
C GLY A 18 -4.29 11.19 -1.48
N THR A 19 -4.03 11.61 -2.73
CA THR A 19 -4.03 10.68 -3.88
C THR A 19 -3.13 9.49 -3.61
N THR A 20 -3.61 8.28 -3.90
CA THR A 20 -2.91 7.06 -3.52
C THR A 20 -2.26 6.37 -4.72
N LYS A 21 -1.15 5.68 -4.47
CA LYS A 21 -0.41 4.87 -5.45
C LYS A 21 0.01 3.55 -4.82
N ILE A 22 0.08 2.49 -5.60
CA ILE A 22 0.64 1.20 -5.17
C ILE A 22 2.13 1.16 -5.45
N TRP A 23 2.90 0.64 -4.49
CA TRP A 23 4.35 0.51 -4.58
C TRP A 23 4.82 -0.82 -4.02
N VAL A 24 5.98 -1.29 -4.48
CA VAL A 24 6.63 -2.50 -3.98
C VAL A 24 7.96 -2.11 -3.35
N ARG A 25 8.21 -2.57 -2.13
CA ARG A 25 9.50 -2.37 -1.44
C ARG A 25 9.98 -3.66 -0.79
N GLN A 26 11.25 -3.72 -0.42
CA GLN A 26 11.71 -4.85 0.39
C GLN A 26 11.12 -4.76 1.79
N ARG A 27 10.86 -5.92 2.39
CA ARG A 27 10.27 -6.02 3.73
C ARG A 27 11.19 -5.47 4.81
N ALA A 28 12.50 -5.64 4.65
CA ALA A 28 13.52 -5.19 5.59
C ALA A 28 13.76 -3.67 5.52
N ASP A 29 13.40 -3.04 4.40
CA ASP A 29 13.61 -1.61 4.20
C ASP A 29 12.65 -0.77 5.07
N PRO A 30 13.06 0.46 5.43
CA PRO A 30 12.18 1.43 6.07
C PRO A 30 10.95 1.76 5.21
N LYS A 31 10.00 2.48 5.81
CA LYS A 31 8.83 2.99 5.07
C LYS A 31 9.28 3.85 3.90
N PHE A 32 8.73 3.59 2.73
CA PHE A 32 9.13 4.30 1.52
C PHE A 32 8.56 5.73 1.49
N LYS A 33 9.36 6.67 0.98
CA LYS A 33 8.97 8.05 0.68
C LYS A 33 9.59 8.45 -0.66
N GLY A 34 8.85 9.16 -1.51
CA GLY A 34 9.35 9.58 -2.82
C GLY A 34 8.47 10.63 -3.46
N VAL A 35 9.05 11.40 -4.40
CA VAL A 35 8.32 12.43 -5.15
C VAL A 35 7.71 11.82 -6.40
N PHE A 36 6.41 12.05 -6.61
CA PHE A 36 5.69 11.60 -7.79
C PHE A 36 4.65 12.63 -8.22
N PHE A 37 4.24 12.55 -9.48
CA PHE A 37 3.14 13.36 -10.00
C PHE A 37 1.83 13.05 -9.25
N ASP A 38 1.25 14.10 -8.69
CA ASP A 38 -0.05 14.08 -8.05
C ASP A 38 -1.09 14.72 -8.98
N PRO A 39 -1.96 13.90 -9.62
CA PRO A 39 -2.92 14.37 -10.60
C PRO A 39 -3.99 15.28 -10.00
N ALA A 40 -4.23 15.25 -8.69
CA ALA A 40 -5.23 16.11 -8.06
C ALA A 40 -4.78 17.57 -7.97
N ILE A 41 -3.46 17.81 -7.93
CA ILE A 41 -2.88 19.18 -7.89
C ILE A 41 -2.15 19.54 -9.20
N GLY A 42 -2.01 18.58 -10.13
CA GLY A 42 -1.32 18.78 -11.40
C GLY A 42 0.18 19.04 -11.28
N LYS A 43 0.82 18.58 -10.19
CA LYS A 43 2.23 18.84 -9.87
C LYS A 43 2.85 17.63 -9.16
N ASP A 44 4.18 17.59 -9.13
CA ASP A 44 4.90 16.61 -8.32
C ASP A 44 4.77 16.92 -6.82
N ALA A 45 4.47 15.90 -6.03
CA ALA A 45 4.33 15.98 -4.58
C ALA A 45 5.07 14.83 -3.90
N LEU A 46 5.38 15.00 -2.61
CA LEU A 46 5.88 13.92 -1.78
C LEU A 46 4.77 12.91 -1.49
N PHE A 47 5.06 11.63 -1.67
CA PHE A 47 4.23 10.51 -1.26
C PHE A 47 4.90 9.74 -0.14
N GLU A 48 4.13 9.36 0.86
CA GLU A 48 4.60 8.55 2.00
C GLU A 48 3.80 7.25 2.13
N GLU A 49 4.46 6.21 2.64
CA GLU A 49 3.81 4.92 2.93
C GLU A 49 2.74 5.05 4.01
N LEU A 50 1.47 4.93 3.58
CA LEU A 50 0.32 4.93 4.46
C LEU A 50 0.12 3.56 5.12
N GLN A 51 0.04 2.49 4.31
CA GLN A 51 -0.24 1.15 4.82
C GLN A 51 0.24 0.02 3.89
N LYS A 52 0.49 -1.16 4.46
CA LYS A 52 0.69 -2.39 3.71
C LYS A 52 -0.64 -2.90 3.15
N VAL A 53 -0.64 -3.40 1.92
CA VAL A 53 -1.81 -4.04 1.33
C VAL A 53 -1.99 -5.42 1.98
N LYS A 54 -3.16 -5.64 2.60
CA LYS A 54 -3.49 -6.92 3.25
C LYS A 54 -3.83 -7.97 2.19
N GLY A 55 -3.25 -9.16 2.32
CA GLY A 55 -3.64 -10.32 1.53
C GLY A 55 -4.93 -10.98 2.04
N LYS A 56 -5.50 -11.90 1.24
CA LYS A 56 -6.76 -12.62 1.52
C LYS A 56 -6.83 -13.19 2.95
N SER A 57 -5.74 -13.78 3.44
CA SER A 57 -5.68 -14.37 4.77
C SER A 57 -5.90 -13.37 5.91
N ALA A 58 -5.45 -12.12 5.73
CA ALA A 58 -5.50 -11.05 6.72
C ALA A 58 -6.78 -10.19 6.62
N LEU A 59 -7.73 -10.55 5.75
CA LEU A 59 -9.05 -9.92 5.69
C LEU A 59 -9.93 -10.38 6.86
N SER A 60 -10.85 -9.53 7.30
CA SER A 60 -11.81 -9.88 8.35
C SER A 60 -12.81 -10.94 7.86
N SER A 61 -13.35 -11.73 8.79
CA SER A 61 -14.34 -12.77 8.46
C SER A 61 -15.57 -12.19 7.75
N LYS A 62 -16.01 -10.98 8.16
CA LYS A 62 -17.10 -10.26 7.48
C LYS A 62 -16.82 -10.04 5.99
N VAL A 63 -15.62 -9.56 5.65
CA VAL A 63 -15.23 -9.32 4.25
C VAL A 63 -15.09 -10.63 3.50
N LYS A 64 -14.55 -11.67 4.12
CA LYS A 64 -14.43 -12.99 3.49
C LYS A 64 -15.79 -13.58 3.12
N ASN A 65 -16.75 -13.51 4.03
CA ASN A 65 -18.11 -13.99 3.80
C ASN A 65 -18.84 -13.16 2.73
N MET A 66 -18.69 -11.83 2.76
CA MET A 66 -19.34 -10.93 1.81
C MET A 66 -18.94 -11.18 0.34
N TYR A 67 -17.72 -11.65 0.11
CA TYR A 67 -17.17 -11.87 -1.24
C TYR A 67 -16.91 -13.35 -1.55
N ASN A 68 -17.44 -14.29 -0.77
CA ASN A 68 -17.21 -15.74 -0.96
C ASN A 68 -15.73 -16.11 -1.07
N LEU A 69 -14.89 -15.46 -0.27
CA LEU A 69 -13.44 -15.63 -0.25
C LEU A 69 -13.03 -16.74 0.75
N THR A 70 -13.83 -17.79 0.88
CA THR A 70 -13.41 -19.02 1.58
C THR A 70 -12.15 -19.60 0.95
#